data_AF-A0A6H1ZAC1-F1
#
_entry.id   AF-A0A6H1ZAC1-F1
#
_cell.length_a   1.000
_cell.length_b   1.000
_cell.length_c   1.000
_cell.angle_alpha   90.00
_cell.angle_beta   90.00
_cell.angle_gamma   90.00
#
_symmetry.space_group_name_H-M   'P 1'
#
loop_
_entity.id
_entity.type
_entity.pdbx_description
1 polymer ?
#
loop_
_entity_poly.entity_id
_entity_poly.type
_entity_poly.pdbx_seq_one_letter_code
_entity_poly.pdbx_strand_id
1 'polypeptide(L)'
;MLNENVREKLAVYAHDAWSGWMKYLFRKSAKNSDGTVTIPVWATERWMHQANTPYSKLSDDEKKSDLSEADQILALLKNMDFDCGTCEHCGWVHSGDKPCTVRRG
;
A
#
# COMPACT_ATOMS: atom_id res chain seq x y z
N MET A 1 -17.46 -4.61 -10.73
CA MET A 1 -16.35 -3.67 -11.02
C MET A 1 -15.84 -3.18 -9.68
N LEU A 2 -14.52 -3.09 -9.47
CA LEU A 2 -14.00 -2.43 -8.27
C LEU A 2 -14.51 -0.98 -8.28
N ASN A 3 -15.16 -0.53 -7.21
CA ASN A 3 -15.69 0.82 -7.12
C ASN A 3 -14.58 1.82 -7.48
N GLU A 4 -14.82 2.79 -8.37
CA GLU A 4 -13.83 3.83 -8.74
C GLU A 4 -13.28 4.56 -7.49
N ASN A 5 -14.05 4.60 -6.40
CA ASN A 5 -13.64 5.09 -5.08
C ASN A 5 -12.43 4.33 -4.48
N VAL A 6 -12.34 3.01 -4.68
CA VAL A 6 -11.25 2.18 -4.16
C VAL A 6 -9.96 2.44 -4.93
N ARG A 7 -10.06 2.52 -6.26
CA ARG A 7 -8.92 2.86 -7.10
C ARG A 7 -8.32 4.20 -6.67
N GLU A 8 -9.15 5.22 -6.45
CA GLU A 8 -8.69 6.54 -6.03
C GLU A 8 -8.03 6.50 -4.64
N LYS A 9 -8.64 5.80 -3.66
CA LYS A 9 -8.03 5.62 -2.33
C LYS A 9 -6.67 4.92 -2.38
N LEU A 10 -6.54 3.88 -3.19
CA LEU A 10 -5.26 3.19 -3.40
C LEU A 10 -4.24 4.09 -4.12
N ALA A 11 -4.69 4.92 -5.06
CA ALA A 11 -3.83 5.89 -5.75
C ALA A 11 -3.30 6.97 -4.80
N VAL A 12 -4.15 7.49 -3.89
CA VAL A 12 -3.74 8.43 -2.82
C VAL A 12 -2.64 7.79 -1.97
N TYR A 13 -2.87 6.57 -1.49
CA TYR A 13 -1.88 5.85 -0.69
C TYR A 13 -0.58 5.60 -1.47
N ALA A 14 -0.65 5.15 -2.72
CA ALA A 14 0.52 4.90 -3.56
C ALA A 14 1.34 6.19 -3.78
N HIS A 15 0.67 7.33 -3.98
CA HIS A 15 1.33 8.63 -4.10
C HIS A 15 1.99 9.05 -2.79
N ASP A 16 1.31 8.87 -1.66
CA ASP A 16 1.86 9.23 -0.35
C ASP A 16 3.10 8.39 -0.01
N ALA A 17 3.05 7.07 -0.23
CA ALA A 17 4.17 6.17 -0.05
C ALA A 17 5.36 6.56 -0.93
N TRP A 18 5.14 6.74 -2.24
CA TRP A 18 6.19 7.18 -3.18
C TRP A 18 6.77 8.54 -2.78
N SER A 19 5.93 9.54 -2.51
CA SER A 19 6.40 10.89 -2.18
C SER A 19 7.16 10.91 -0.85
N GLY A 20 6.77 10.07 0.11
CA GLY A 20 7.47 9.84 1.37
C GLY A 20 8.89 9.31 1.13
N TRP A 21 9.04 8.27 0.31
CA TRP A 21 10.35 7.71 -0.07
C TRP A 21 11.21 8.71 -0.84
N MET A 22 10.64 9.48 -1.77
CA MET A 22 11.38 10.53 -2.48
C MET A 22 11.88 11.62 -1.53
N LYS A 23 11.02 12.11 -0.63
CA LYS A 23 11.42 13.08 0.40
C LYS A 23 12.50 12.52 1.30
N TYR A 24 12.42 11.24 1.68
CA TYR A 24 13.45 10.57 2.48
C TYR A 24 14.79 10.50 1.75
N LEU A 25 14.80 10.08 0.48
CA LEU A 25 15.98 10.05 -0.38
C LEU A 25 16.63 11.42 -0.46
N PHE A 26 15.87 12.45 -0.86
CA PHE A 26 16.41 13.81 -0.99
C PHE A 26 16.90 14.39 0.34
N ARG A 27 16.25 14.05 1.47
CA ARG A 27 16.71 14.45 2.81
C ARG A 27 18.03 13.80 3.21
N LYS A 28 18.33 12.60 2.71
CA LYS A 28 19.59 11.90 2.99
C LYS A 28 20.71 12.27 2.02
N SER A 29 20.37 12.78 0.85
CA SER A 29 21.34 13.20 -0.17
C SER A 29 21.88 14.61 0.09
N ALA A 30 23.11 14.86 -0.34
CA ALA A 30 23.68 16.21 -0.38
C ALA A 30 23.25 16.91 -1.68
N LYS A 31 22.73 18.14 -1.59
CA LYS A 31 22.41 18.94 -2.77
C LYS A 31 23.68 19.59 -3.33
N ASN A 32 23.93 19.41 -4.62
CA ASN A 32 25.08 19.95 -5.33
C ASN A 32 24.78 21.34 -5.92
N SER A 33 25.82 22.07 -6.35
CA SER A 33 25.70 23.43 -6.90
C SER A 33 24.98 23.48 -8.25
N ASP A 34 25.02 22.40 -9.02
CA ASP A 34 24.35 22.24 -10.32
C ASP A 34 22.86 21.82 -10.19
N GLY A 35 22.35 21.73 -8.97
CA GLY A 35 20.98 21.31 -8.69
C GLY A 35 20.77 19.79 -8.64
N THR A 36 21.81 18.99 -8.92
CA THR A 36 21.78 17.54 -8.70
C THR A 36 21.90 17.20 -7.20
N VAL A 37 21.78 15.92 -6.87
CA VAL A 37 22.03 15.43 -5.52
C VAL A 37 23.00 14.26 -5.52
N THR A 38 23.86 14.21 -4.51
CA THR A 38 24.76 13.09 -4.23
C THR A 38 24.12 12.21 -3.16
N ILE A 39 23.75 10.98 -3.51
CA ILE A 39 23.25 9.98 -2.57
C ILE A 39 24.45 9.39 -1.82
N PRO A 40 24.44 9.34 -0.47
CA PRO A 40 25.57 8.82 0.28
C PRO A 40 25.74 7.31 0.07
N VAL A 41 27.00 6.83 0.09
CA VAL A 41 27.35 5.44 -0.22
C VAL A 41 26.55 4.41 0.58
N TRP A 42 26.37 4.63 1.89
CA TRP A 42 25.62 3.73 2.75
C TRP A 42 24.16 3.56 2.30
N ALA A 43 23.57 4.61 1.73
CA ALA A 43 22.18 4.60 1.28
C ALA A 43 22.07 3.92 -0.08
N THR A 44 22.99 4.26 -1.00
CA THR A 44 23.09 3.62 -2.30
C THR A 44 23.29 2.11 -2.16
N GLU A 45 24.26 1.66 -1.36
CA GLU A 45 24.53 0.24 -1.13
C GLU A 45 23.32 -0.48 -0.52
N ARG A 46 22.75 0.09 0.55
CA ARG A 46 21.60 -0.50 1.23
C ARG A 46 20.37 -0.59 0.32
N TRP A 47 19.95 0.51 -0.29
CA TRP A 47 18.71 0.54 -1.07
C TRP A 47 18.85 -0.24 -2.39
N MET A 48 20.02 -0.23 -3.02
CA MET A 48 20.28 -1.10 -4.17
C MET A 48 20.29 -2.57 -3.79
N HIS A 49 20.87 -2.94 -2.64
CA HIS A 49 20.81 -4.33 -2.16
C HIS A 49 19.37 -4.78 -1.97
N GLN A 50 18.57 -3.99 -1.26
CA GLN A 50 17.16 -4.28 -1.01
C GLN A 50 16.36 -4.39 -2.32
N ALA A 51 16.54 -3.44 -3.24
CA ALA A 51 15.83 -3.42 -4.52
C ALA A 51 16.18 -4.61 -5.44
N ASN A 52 17.42 -5.12 -5.37
CA ASN A 52 17.88 -6.25 -6.19
C ASN A 52 17.70 -7.61 -5.51
N THR A 53 17.29 -7.65 -4.24
CA THR A 53 17.12 -8.88 -3.48
C THR A 53 15.65 -9.29 -3.49
N PRO A 54 15.29 -10.52 -3.92
CA PRO A 54 13.92 -10.99 -3.82
C PRO A 54 13.40 -10.92 -2.38
N TYR A 55 12.14 -10.54 -2.19
CA TYR A 55 11.54 -10.40 -0.86
C TYR A 55 11.77 -11.63 0.05
N SER A 56 11.67 -12.84 -0.50
CA SER A 56 11.91 -14.09 0.25
C SER A 56 13.31 -14.22 0.84
N LYS A 57 14.30 -13.50 0.29
CA LYS A 57 15.71 -13.49 0.69
C LYS A 57 16.10 -12.27 1.53
N LEU A 58 15.20 -11.30 1.73
CA LEU A 58 15.43 -10.19 2.66
C LEU A 58 15.42 -10.69 4.10
N SER A 59 16.23 -10.05 4.95
CA SER A 59 16.15 -10.25 6.40
C SER A 59 14.83 -9.72 6.96
N ASP A 60 14.45 -10.17 8.16
CA ASP A 60 13.21 -9.72 8.80
C ASP A 60 13.19 -8.21 9.03
N ASP A 61 14.35 -7.61 9.35
CA ASP A 61 14.47 -6.17 9.53
C ASP A 61 14.26 -5.40 8.22
N GLU A 62 14.69 -5.95 7.09
CA GLU A 62 14.50 -5.33 5.78
C GLU A 62 13.07 -5.46 5.29
N LYS A 63 12.39 -6.56 5.62
CA LYS A 63 10.97 -6.77 5.29
C LYS A 63 10.02 -5.84 6.04
N LYS A 64 10.43 -5.28 7.18
CA LYS A 64 9.55 -4.46 8.05
C LYS A 64 8.88 -3.30 7.30
N SER A 65 9.59 -2.62 6.41
CA SER A 65 8.98 -1.54 5.61
C SER A 65 7.92 -2.09 4.67
N ASP A 66 8.22 -3.16 3.94
CA ASP A 66 7.30 -3.75 2.97
C ASP A 66 6.04 -4.31 3.65
N LEU A 67 6.21 -4.94 4.81
CA LEU A 67 5.09 -5.43 5.63
C LEU A 67 4.23 -4.29 6.16
N SER A 68 4.84 -3.20 6.64
CA SER A 68 4.10 -2.01 7.07
C SER A 68 3.27 -1.41 5.94
N GLU A 69 3.82 -1.32 4.73
CA GLU A 69 3.09 -0.85 3.55
C GLU A 69 1.95 -1.81 3.17
N ALA A 70 2.20 -3.12 3.20
CA ALA A 70 1.17 -4.14 2.96
C ALA A 70 0.02 -4.04 3.98
N ASP A 71 0.32 -3.80 5.25
CA ASP A 71 -0.69 -3.63 6.30
C ASP A 71 -1.56 -2.39 6.07
N GLN A 72 -0.99 -1.28 5.58
CA GLN A 72 -1.77 -0.10 5.20
C GLN A 72 -2.73 -0.40 4.04
N ILE A 73 -2.26 -1.11 3.01
CA ILE A 73 -3.09 -1.55 1.88
C ILE A 73 -4.22 -2.45 2.39
N LEU A 74 -3.91 -3.45 3.23
CA LEU A 74 -4.90 -4.35 3.78
C LEU A 74 -5.95 -3.61 4.62
N ALA A 75 -5.56 -2.58 5.36
CA ALA A 75 -6.50 -1.74 6.11
C ALA A 75 -7.45 -0.97 5.18
N LEU A 76 -6.93 -0.38 4.09
CA LEU A 76 -7.76 0.30 3.07
C LEU A 76 -8.75 -0.68 2.41
N LEU A 77 -8.32 -1.91 2.16
CA LEU A 77 -9.15 -2.95 1.57
C LEU A 77 -10.19 -3.53 2.54
N LYS A 78 -9.87 -3.66 3.84
CA LYS A 78 -10.82 -4.13 4.88
C LYS A 78 -11.94 -3.14 5.13
N ASN A 79 -11.67 -1.85 5.01
CA ASN A 79 -12.67 -0.79 5.10
C ASN A 79 -13.48 -0.60 3.80
N MET A 80 -13.32 -1.52 2.84
CA MET A 80 -14.28 -1.65 1.76
C MET A 80 -15.45 -2.45 2.31
N ASP A 81 -16.55 -1.76 2.57
CA ASP A 81 -17.87 -2.39 2.47
C ASP A 81 -17.89 -3.08 1.10
N PHE A 82 -17.78 -4.41 1.11
CA PHE A 82 -18.28 -5.20 0.00
C PHE A 82 -19.78 -5.00 0.07
N ASP A 83 -20.25 -3.89 -0.50
CA ASP A 83 -21.65 -3.70 -0.81
C ASP A 83 -22.04 -4.94 -1.62
N CYS A 84 -22.70 -5.89 -0.96
CA CYS A 84 -23.35 -6.98 -1.63
C CYS A 84 -24.53 -6.34 -2.35
N GLY A 85 -24.23 -5.65 -3.46
CA GLY A 85 -25.21 -5.01 -4.30
C GLY A 85 -26.30 -6.03 -4.55
N THR A 86 -27.49 -5.72 -4.02
CA THR A 86 -28.70 -6.56 -4.01
C THR A 86 -28.41 -8.05 -4.14
N CYS A 87 -28.28 -8.73 -3.00
CA CYS A 87 -28.25 -10.18 -3.00
C CYS A 87 -29.52 -10.72 -3.68
N GLU A 88 -29.41 -11.17 -4.95
CA GLU A 88 -30.50 -11.79 -5.72
C GLU A 88 -31.10 -13.00 -4.99
N HIS A 89 -30.37 -13.53 -4.00
CA HIS A 89 -30.80 -14.63 -3.17
C HIS A 89 -31.77 -14.24 -2.04
N CYS A 90 -31.74 -13.01 -1.51
CA CYS A 90 -32.62 -12.57 -0.42
C CYS A 90 -33.56 -11.40 -0.78
N GLY A 91 -33.27 -10.62 -1.82
CA GLY A 91 -34.11 -9.51 -2.28
C GLY A 91 -34.07 -8.25 -1.42
N TRP A 92 -33.07 -8.11 -0.52
CA TRP A 92 -32.93 -6.94 0.37
C TRP A 92 -31.75 -6.06 0.00
N VAL A 93 -31.91 -4.74 0.18
CA VAL A 93 -30.80 -3.78 0.20
C VAL A 93 -30.14 -3.86 1.58
N HIS A 94 -28.93 -4.37 1.64
CA HIS A 94 -28.16 -4.38 2.89
C HIS A 94 -27.46 -3.03 3.06
N SER A 95 -27.64 -2.41 4.23
CA SER A 95 -26.80 -1.28 4.66
C SER A 95 -26.01 -1.72 5.89
N GLY A 96 -24.68 -1.80 5.74
CA GLY A 96 -23.72 -2.10 6.81
C GLY A 96 -23.11 -3.50 6.82
N ASP A 97 -22.11 -3.68 7.69
CA ASP A 97 -21.16 -4.80 7.83
C ASP A 97 -21.73 -6.20 8.16
N LYS A 98 -23.05 -6.44 8.06
CA LYS A 98 -23.61 -7.74 8.46
C LYS A 98 -23.49 -8.75 7.32
N PRO A 99 -22.76 -9.88 7.50
CA PRO A 99 -22.75 -10.95 6.52
C PRO A 99 -24.16 -11.57 6.42
N CYS A 100 -24.59 -11.90 5.19
CA CYS A 100 -25.86 -12.55 4.93
C CYS A 100 -25.93 -13.92 5.64
N THR A 101 -26.66 -14.02 6.75
CA THR A 101 -26.74 -15.24 7.58
C THR A 101 -27.83 -16.22 7.14
N VAL A 102 -28.41 -16.08 5.95
CA VAL A 102 -29.50 -16.97 5.51
C VAL A 102 -28.90 -18.31 5.08
N ARG A 103 -28.83 -19.28 6.00
CA ARG A 103 -28.75 -20.70 5.64
C ARG A 103 -30.04 -21.05 4.90
N ARG A 104 -29.94 -21.42 3.61
CA ARG A 104 -31.05 -22.04 2.89
C ARG A 104 -31.49 -23.29 3.67
N GLY A 105 -32.75 -23.28 4.12
CA GLY A 105 -33.48 -24.50 4.43
C GLY A 105 -33.88 -25.23 3.15
#